data_AF-A0A174SSI2-F1
#
_entry.id   AF-A0A174SSI2-F1
#
_cell.length_a   1.000
_cell.length_b   1.000
_cell.length_c   1.000
_cell.angle_alpha   90.00
_cell.angle_beta   90.00
_cell.angle_gamma   90.00
#
_symmetry.space_group_name_H-M   'P 1'
#
loop_
_entity.id
_entity.type
_entity.pdbx_description
1 polymer ?
#
loop_
_entity_poly.entity_id
_entity_poly.type
_entity_poly.pdbx_seq_one_letter_code
_entity_poly.pdbx_strand_id
1 'polypeptide(L)'
;MGAIELCGYTPEQLREYSHYPEKHFGQPHFLACYTDGPALLAVNKLRTVVRQTELAAYAAFRDADGNVTRGDMILGLNRLSSLMWIFMIKLKAGRYERK
;
A
#
# COMPACT_ATOMS: atom_id res chain seq x y z
N MET A 1 -9.43 -2.44 20.48
CA MET A 1 -9.81 -2.47 19.05
C MET A 1 -8.90 -3.47 18.36
N GLY A 2 -9.43 -4.38 17.54
CA GLY A 2 -8.63 -5.39 16.84
C GLY A 2 -7.69 -4.75 15.82
N ALA A 3 -6.53 -5.38 15.58
CA ALA A 3 -5.61 -4.93 14.55
C ALA A 3 -6.28 -5.03 13.17
N ILE A 4 -6.06 -4.02 12.31
CA ILE A 4 -6.59 -4.02 10.94
C ILE A 4 -5.87 -5.12 10.15
N GLU A 5 -6.61 -6.14 9.73
CA GLU A 5 -6.14 -7.15 8.78
C GLU A 5 -6.66 -6.83 7.38
N LEU A 6 -5.76 -6.80 6.39
CA LEU A 6 -6.12 -6.50 5.00
C LEU A 6 -5.71 -7.68 4.11
N CYS A 7 -6.70 -8.30 3.47
CA CYS A 7 -6.49 -9.44 2.56
C CYS A 7 -5.64 -10.56 3.19
N GLY A 8 -5.84 -10.84 4.48
CA GLY A 8 -5.11 -11.87 5.22
C GLY A 8 -3.70 -11.46 5.69
N TYR A 9 -3.33 -10.19 5.59
CA TYR A 9 -2.07 -9.67 6.14
C TYR A 9 -2.31 -8.85 7.40
N THR A 10 -1.49 -9.10 8.42
CA THR A 10 -1.39 -8.21 9.59
C THR A 10 -0.64 -6.92 9.24
N PRO A 11 -0.74 -5.85 10.05
CA PRO A 11 0.00 -4.61 9.82
C PRO A 11 1.53 -4.80 9.75
N GLU A 12 2.08 -5.72 10.53
CA GLU A 12 3.50 -6.06 10.57
C GLU A 12 3.91 -6.77 9.28
N GLN A 13 3.08 -7.72 8.82
CA GLN A 13 3.31 -8.40 7.55
C GLN A 13 3.21 -7.42 6.38
N LEU A 14 2.22 -6.52 6.35
CA LEU A 14 2.15 -5.48 5.32
C LEU A 14 3.43 -4.64 5.25
N ARG A 15 4.02 -4.30 6.40
CA ARG A 15 5.29 -3.56 6.46
C ARG A 15 6.47 -4.40 5.98
N GLU A 16 6.61 -5.64 6.46
CA GLU A 16 7.68 -6.57 6.10
C GLU A 16 7.68 -6.87 4.60
N TYR A 17 6.55 -7.29 4.05
CA TYR A 17 6.43 -7.70 2.65
C TYR A 17 6.54 -6.52 1.69
N SER A 18 6.16 -5.31 2.11
CA SER A 18 6.36 -4.11 1.30
C SER A 18 7.79 -3.56 1.38
N HIS A 19 8.53 -3.75 2.48
CA HIS A 19 9.94 -3.35 2.58
C HIS A 19 10.87 -4.31 1.85
N TYR A 20 10.63 -5.62 1.96
CA TYR A 20 11.52 -6.67 1.45
C TYR A 20 10.86 -7.52 0.35
N PRO A 21 10.34 -6.92 -0.73
CA PRO A 21 9.57 -7.66 -1.73
C PRO A 21 10.40 -8.71 -2.48
N GLU A 22 11.71 -8.49 -2.65
CA GLU A 22 12.59 -9.44 -3.32
C GLU A 22 12.71 -10.76 -2.54
N LYS A 23 12.91 -10.65 -1.21
CA LYS A 23 12.96 -11.81 -0.30
C LYS A 23 11.68 -12.64 -0.34
N HIS A 24 10.52 -11.99 -0.42
CA HIS A 24 9.22 -12.64 -0.29
C HIS A 24 8.58 -13.06 -1.61
N PHE A 25 8.89 -12.37 -2.71
CA PHE A 25 8.22 -12.55 -3.99
C PHE A 25 9.17 -12.81 -5.16
N GLY A 26 10.49 -12.64 -4.98
CA GLY A 26 11.50 -12.73 -6.04
C GLY A 26 11.48 -11.53 -6.99
N GLN A 27 10.86 -10.42 -6.58
CA GLN A 27 10.72 -9.21 -7.39
C GLN A 27 11.26 -8.01 -6.60
N PRO A 28 12.34 -7.36 -7.07
CA PRO A 28 12.86 -6.15 -6.44
C PRO A 28 11.89 -4.97 -6.60
N HIS A 29 12.15 -3.91 -5.84
CA HIS A 29 11.47 -2.64 -6.03
C HIS A 29 11.66 -2.12 -7.45
N PHE A 30 10.66 -1.40 -7.96
CA PHE A 30 10.66 -0.87 -9.31
C PHE A 30 9.95 0.49 -9.36
N LEU A 31 10.11 1.19 -10.48
CA LEU A 31 9.28 2.36 -10.80
C LEU A 31 8.22 1.93 -11.82
N ALA A 32 6.97 2.29 -11.57
CA ALA A 32 5.90 2.03 -12.54
C ALA A 32 6.22 2.75 -13.86
N CYS A 33 6.15 2.03 -14.96
CA CYS A 33 6.38 2.53 -16.31
C CYS A 33 5.06 2.58 -17.08
N TYR A 34 4.88 3.55 -17.98
CA TYR A 34 3.67 3.64 -18.81
C TYR A 34 3.46 2.42 -19.71
N THR A 35 4.51 1.62 -19.96
CA THR A 35 4.45 0.36 -20.70
C THR A 35 4.08 -0.85 -19.84
N ASP A 36 3.89 -0.67 -18.53
CA ASP A 36 3.42 -1.75 -17.67
C ASP A 36 1.97 -2.16 -18.01
N GLY A 37 1.63 -3.41 -17.70
CA GLY A 37 0.31 -3.95 -17.99
C GLY A 37 -0.82 -3.14 -17.32
N PRO A 38 -2.01 -3.10 -17.93
CA PRO A 38 -3.12 -2.25 -17.49
C PRO A 38 -3.54 -2.51 -16.03
N ALA A 39 -3.45 -3.76 -15.56
CA ALA A 39 -3.73 -4.11 -14.17
C ALA A 39 -2.75 -3.44 -13.18
N LEU A 40 -1.45 -3.44 -13.49
CA LEU A 40 -0.44 -2.80 -12.64
C LEU A 40 -0.66 -1.29 -12.60
N LEU A 41 -0.91 -0.67 -13.75
CA LEU A 41 -1.19 0.76 -13.84
C LEU A 41 -2.46 1.17 -13.07
N ALA A 42 -3.51 0.34 -13.12
CA ALA A 42 -4.73 0.56 -12.34
C ALA A 42 -4.46 0.48 -10.83
N VAL A 43 -3.69 -0.51 -10.37
CA VAL A 43 -3.31 -0.61 -8.95
C VAL A 43 -2.41 0.55 -8.52
N ASN A 44 -1.49 1.00 -9.39
CA ASN A 44 -0.68 2.18 -9.12
C ASN A 44 -1.54 3.43 -8.94
N LYS A 45 -2.54 3.65 -9.82
CA LYS A 45 -3.50 4.73 -9.67
C LYS A 45 -4.29 4.63 -8.36
N LEU A 46 -4.72 3.43 -7.97
CA LEU A 46 -5.38 3.24 -6.69
C LEU A 46 -4.45 3.58 -5.51
N ARG A 47 -3.19 3.15 -5.57
CA ARG A 47 -2.17 3.47 -4.55
C ARG A 47 -1.97 4.97 -4.41
N THR A 48 -1.94 5.74 -5.51
CA THR A 48 -1.79 7.21 -5.43
C THR A 48 -3.02 7.87 -4.81
N VAL A 49 -4.23 7.43 -5.14
CA VAL A 49 -5.47 7.93 -4.52
C VAL A 49 -5.51 7.64 -3.02
N VAL A 50 -5.09 6.45 -2.60
CA VAL A 50 -4.98 6.09 -1.17
C VAL A 50 -4.00 7.03 -0.45
N ARG A 51 -2.85 7.33 -1.06
CA ARG A 51 -1.86 8.27 -0.48
C ARG A 51 -2.37 9.71 -0.43
N GLN A 52 -3.10 10.17 -1.44
CA GLN A 52 -3.77 11.47 -1.39
C GLN A 52 -4.79 11.52 -0.25
N THR A 53 -5.52 10.42 -0.03
CA THR A 53 -6.48 10.30 1.07
C THR A 53 -5.77 10.28 2.43
N GLU A 54 -4.62 9.63 2.54
CA GLU A 54 -3.76 9.67 3.75
C GLU A 54 -3.37 11.10 4.11
N LEU A 55 -2.93 11.90 3.12
CA LEU A 55 -2.59 13.30 3.32
C LEU A 55 -3.80 14.15 3.70
N ALA A 56 -4.95 13.92 3.06
CA ALA A 56 -6.20 14.61 3.39
C ALA A 56 -6.67 14.27 4.82
N ALA A 57 -6.57 13.00 5.21
CA ALA A 57 -6.89 12.56 6.57
C ALA A 57 -5.94 13.19 7.59
N TYR A 58 -4.63 13.23 7.30
CA TYR A 58 -3.67 13.94 8.16
C TYR A 58 -4.04 15.42 8.32
N ALA A 59 -4.37 16.11 7.23
CA ALA A 59 -4.79 17.51 7.28
C ALA A 59 -6.09 17.72 8.08
N ALA A 60 -7.04 16.80 7.99
CA ALA A 60 -8.33 16.87 8.68
C ALA A 60 -8.24 16.53 10.18
N PHE A 61 -7.30 15.66 10.57
CA PHE A 61 -7.22 15.13 11.94
C PHE A 61 -6.00 15.61 12.72
N ARG A 62 -5.18 16.51 12.18
CA ARG A 62 -4.14 17.20 12.96
C ARG A 62 -4.73 18.40 13.71
N ASP A 63 -4.31 18.62 14.94
CA ASP A 63 -4.60 19.85 15.68
C ASP A 63 -3.62 20.98 15.34
N ALA A 64 -3.77 22.13 16.01
CA ALA A 64 -2.93 23.31 15.78
C ALA A 64 -1.46 23.10 16.18
N ASP A 65 -1.19 22.18 17.11
CA ASP A 65 0.15 21.83 17.59
C ASP A 65 0.79 20.70 16.77
N GLY A 66 0.05 20.14 15.80
CA GLY A 66 0.49 19.09 14.90
C GLY A 66 0.25 17.67 15.42
N ASN A 67 -0.45 17.50 16.54
CA ASN A 67 -0.81 16.17 17.05
C ASN A 67 -1.97 15.58 16.22
N VAL A 68 -1.90 14.27 15.97
CA VAL A 68 -2.92 13.56 15.21
C VAL A 68 -3.97 12.97 16.16
N THR A 69 -5.22 13.39 15.99
CA THR A 69 -6.37 12.92 16.79
C THR A 69 -6.91 11.55 16.33
N ARG A 70 -6.72 11.20 15.05
CA ARG A 70 -7.14 9.91 14.45
C ARG A 70 -5.98 9.15 13.79
N GLY A 71 -5.00 8.80 14.62
CA GLY A 71 -3.82 8.06 14.18
C GLY A 71 -4.15 6.68 13.60
N ASP A 72 -5.24 6.08 14.03
CA ASP A 72 -5.78 4.82 13.51
C ASP A 72 -6.15 4.91 12.02
N MET A 73 -6.79 6.01 11.59
CA MET A 73 -7.15 6.23 10.19
C MET A 73 -5.91 6.45 9.32
N ILE A 74 -4.96 7.24 9.79
CA ILE A 74 -3.70 7.49 9.08
C ILE A 74 -2.92 6.18 8.93
N LEU A 75 -2.78 5.42 10.01
CA LEU A 75 -2.11 4.13 9.99
C LEU A 75 -2.84 3.14 9.05
N GLY A 76 -4.16 3.11 9.06
CA GLY A 76 -4.96 2.28 8.15
C GLY A 76 -4.70 2.60 6.68
N LEU A 77 -4.68 3.88 6.29
CA LEU A 77 -4.39 4.32 4.92
C LEU A 77 -2.93 4.03 4.52
N ASN A 78 -2.00 4.20 5.46
CA ASN A 78 -0.60 3.84 5.28
C ASN A 78 -0.43 2.32 5.03
N ARG A 79 -1.20 1.48 5.72
CA ARG A 79 -1.21 0.02 5.53
C ARG A 79 -1.92 -0.40 4.24
N LEU A 80 -3.03 0.25 3.89
CA LEU A 80 -3.74 -0.01 2.64
C LEU A 80 -2.87 0.28 1.41
N SER A 81 -2.12 1.38 1.44
CA SER A 81 -1.19 1.70 0.36
C SER A 81 0.00 0.73 0.30
N SER A 82 0.47 0.18 1.44
CA SER A 82 1.42 -0.96 1.44
C SER A 82 0.83 -2.20 0.78
N LEU A 83 -0.45 -2.52 1.01
CA LEU A 83 -1.12 -3.63 0.32
C LEU A 83 -1.15 -3.41 -1.20
N MET A 84 -1.48 -2.20 -1.66
CA MET A 84 -1.47 -1.89 -3.09
C MET A 84 -0.08 -2.10 -3.71
N TRP A 85 0.99 -1.77 -2.98
CA TRP A 85 2.36 -2.06 -3.42
C TRP A 85 2.65 -3.54 -3.54
N ILE A 86 2.24 -4.34 -2.55
CA ILE A 86 2.38 -5.80 -2.59
C ILE A 86 1.66 -6.37 -3.81
N PHE A 87 0.48 -5.85 -4.17
CA PHE A 87 -0.21 -6.25 -5.40
C PHE A 87 0.56 -5.88 -6.66
N MET A 88 1.12 -4.67 -6.73
CA MET A 88 1.98 -4.26 -7.86
C MET A 88 3.21 -5.18 -8.00
N ILE A 89 3.87 -5.52 -6.90
CA ILE A 89 5.00 -6.45 -6.87
C ILE A 89 4.59 -7.83 -7.38
N LYS A 90 3.48 -8.38 -6.86
CA LYS A 90 2.98 -9.69 -7.29
C LYS A 90 2.57 -9.72 -8.77
N LEU A 91 1.99 -8.63 -9.28
CA LEU A 91 1.69 -8.46 -10.71
C LEU A 91 2.98 -8.46 -11.55
N LYS A 92 3.98 -7.68 -11.14
CA LYS A 92 5.28 -7.62 -11.83
C LYS A 92 6.00 -8.97 -11.81
N ALA A 93 5.84 -9.75 -10.73
CA ALA A 93 6.34 -11.10 -10.58
C ALA A 93 5.52 -12.20 -11.30
N GLY A 94 4.51 -11.83 -12.10
CA GLY A 94 3.69 -12.80 -12.86
C GLY A 94 2.74 -13.65 -12.01
N ARG A 95 2.48 -13.30 -10.73
CA ARG A 95 1.73 -14.15 -9.79
C ARG A 95 0.20 -14.16 -10.00
N TYR A 96 -0.32 -13.34 -10.91
CA TYR A 96 -1.75 -13.23 -11.19
C TYR A 96 -2.11 -13.55 -12.65
N GLU A 97 -1.15 -14.03 -13.45
CA GLU A 97 -1.46 -14.51 -14.79
C GLU A 97 -2.33 -15.78 -14.66
N ARG A 98 -3.50 -15.77 -15.31
CA ARG A 98 -4.31 -17.00 -15.45
C ARG A 98 -3.55 -17.94 -16.39
N LYS A 99 -3.32 -19.17 -15.95
CA LYS A 99 -2.98 -20.28 -16.84
C LYS A 99 -4.12 -20.55 -17.80
#